data_AF-L7KKG0-F1
#
_entry.id   AF-L7KKG0-F1
#
_cell.length_a   1.000
_cell.length_b   1.000
_cell.length_c   1.000
_cell.angle_alpha   90.00
_cell.angle_beta   90.00
_cell.angle_gamma   90.00
#
_symmetry.space_group_name_H-M   'P 1'
#
loop_
_entity.id
_entity.type
_entity.pdbx_description
1 polymer ?
#
loop_
_entity_poly.entity_id
_entity_poly.type
_entity_poly.pdbx_seq_one_letter_code
_entity_poly.pdbx_strand_id
1 'polypeptide(L)'
;MGAMSWWHWLIVLVVVLLLFGSKKLPDAARGLGQSLRIFKSEVQEMQREGDSKAPASPSSPDEATPQRELPSSDSNATGETSTAAHTSPDQTKKSA
;
A
#
# COMPACT_ATOMS: atom_id res chain seq x y z
N MET A 1 -23.83 -42.39 -9.07
CA MET A 1 -22.35 -42.54 -9.01
C MET A 1 -21.73 -41.15 -8.92
N GLY A 2 -22.05 -40.41 -7.84
CA GLY A 2 -21.77 -38.98 -7.73
C GLY A 2 -20.99 -38.67 -6.46
N ALA A 3 -20.17 -37.63 -6.52
CA ALA A 3 -19.59 -36.89 -5.39
C ALA A 3 -18.47 -37.53 -4.54
N MET A 4 -17.84 -38.65 -4.96
CA MET A 4 -16.59 -39.15 -4.32
C MET A 4 -15.34 -38.28 -4.63
N SER A 5 -15.47 -37.23 -5.44
CA SER A 5 -14.32 -36.55 -6.05
C SER A 5 -13.78 -35.37 -5.25
N TRP A 6 -14.61 -34.71 -4.43
CA TRP A 6 -14.12 -33.54 -3.66
C TRP A 6 -13.08 -33.94 -2.62
N TRP A 7 -13.26 -35.09 -1.99
CA TRP A 7 -12.32 -35.57 -0.97
C TRP A 7 -10.96 -35.95 -1.58
N HIS A 8 -10.95 -36.47 -2.81
CA HIS A 8 -9.71 -36.75 -3.55
C HIS A 8 -8.90 -35.48 -3.82
N TRP A 9 -9.54 -34.38 -4.22
CA TRP A 9 -8.85 -33.10 -4.43
C TRP A 9 -8.20 -32.57 -3.16
N LEU A 10 -8.84 -32.75 -1.99
CA LEU A 10 -8.26 -32.37 -0.71
C LEU A 10 -7.01 -33.20 -0.39
N ILE A 11 -7.04 -34.52 -0.66
CA ILE A 11 -5.88 -35.41 -0.45
C ILE A 11 -4.73 -35.03 -1.36
N VAL A 12 -5.00 -34.76 -2.64
CA VAL A 12 -3.97 -34.31 -3.60
C VAL A 12 -3.34 -32.99 -3.14
N LEU A 13 -4.16 -32.03 -2.68
CA LEU A 13 -3.66 -30.76 -2.15
C LEU A 13 -2.72 -31.01 -0.95
N VAL A 14 -3.11 -31.86 0.00
CA VAL A 14 -2.27 -32.21 1.15
C VAL A 14 -0.95 -32.84 0.74
N VAL A 15 -0.95 -33.77 -0.23
CA VAL A 15 0.26 -34.40 -0.75
C VAL A 15 1.18 -33.37 -1.41
N VAL A 16 0.64 -32.46 -2.21
CA VAL A 16 1.41 -31.37 -2.83
C VAL A 16 2.00 -30.44 -1.76
N LEU A 17 1.24 -30.08 -0.72
CA LEU A 17 1.77 -29.29 0.40
C LEU A 17 2.86 -30.02 1.17
N LEU A 18 2.78 -31.35 1.31
CA LEU A 18 3.84 -32.14 1.96
C LEU A 18 5.12 -32.18 1.12
N LEU A 19 4.98 -32.32 -0.20
CA LEU A 19 6.13 -32.45 -1.12
C LEU A 19 6.83 -31.11 -1.37
N PHE A 20 6.05 -30.04 -1.56
CA PHE A 20 6.58 -28.70 -1.82
C PHE A 20 6.80 -27.90 -0.51
N GLY A 21 6.09 -28.23 0.56
CA GLY A 21 6.13 -27.52 1.83
C GLY A 21 5.15 -26.32 1.89
N SER A 22 4.72 -25.98 3.11
CA SER A 22 3.74 -24.90 3.38
C SER A 22 4.21 -23.51 2.96
N LYS A 23 5.52 -23.30 2.79
CA LYS A 23 6.12 -22.00 2.46
C LYS A 23 6.35 -21.80 0.97
N LYS A 24 6.47 -22.88 0.16
CA LYS A 24 6.78 -22.78 -1.27
C LYS A 24 5.55 -22.71 -2.16
N LEU A 25 4.45 -23.32 -1.75
CA LEU A 25 3.19 -23.25 -2.47
C LEU A 25 2.60 -21.82 -2.52
N PRO A 26 2.49 -21.08 -1.40
CA PRO A 26 2.01 -19.69 -1.44
C PRO A 26 3.01 -18.73 -2.11
N ASP A 27 4.32 -19.00 -2.00
CA ASP A 27 5.38 -18.20 -2.62
C ASP A 27 5.35 -18.33 -4.15
N ALA A 28 5.28 -19.57 -4.66
CA ALA A 28 5.12 -19.84 -6.09
C ALA A 28 3.77 -19.35 -6.62
N ALA A 29 2.68 -19.53 -5.86
CA ALA A 29 1.36 -19.01 -6.23
C ALA A 29 1.33 -17.49 -6.28
N ARG A 30 2.04 -16.78 -5.38
CA ARG A 30 2.18 -15.31 -5.43
C ARG A 30 2.94 -14.87 -6.69
N GLY A 31 4.05 -15.52 -7.01
CA GLY A 31 4.81 -15.22 -8.24
C GLY A 31 4.00 -15.46 -9.51
N LEU A 32 3.39 -16.64 -9.63
CA LEU A 32 2.54 -17.01 -10.78
C LEU A 32 1.26 -16.15 -10.85
N GLY A 33 0.67 -15.82 -9.70
CA GLY A 33 -0.52 -14.98 -9.61
C GLY A 33 -0.26 -13.55 -10.07
N GLN A 34 0.92 -12.99 -9.76
CA GLN A 34 1.32 -11.67 -10.24
C GLN A 34 1.47 -11.64 -11.77
N SER A 35 2.13 -12.64 -12.37
CA SER A 35 2.27 -12.74 -13.82
C SER A 35 0.93 -12.97 -14.52
N LEU A 36 0.07 -13.83 -13.96
CA LEU A 36 -1.28 -14.06 -14.49
C LEU A 36 -2.16 -12.83 -14.36
N ARG A 37 -2.01 -12.03 -13.30
CA ARG A 37 -2.77 -10.79 -13.10
C ARG A 37 -2.45 -9.77 -14.18
N ILE A 38 -1.16 -9.55 -14.46
CA ILE A 38 -0.71 -8.61 -15.51
C ILE A 38 -1.24 -9.08 -16.86
N PHE A 39 -1.04 -10.36 -17.19
CA PHE A 39 -1.58 -10.94 -18.42
C PHE A 39 -3.11 -10.85 -18.50
N LYS A 40 -3.82 -11.09 -17.38
CA LYS A 40 -5.29 -10.97 -17.33
C LYS A 40 -5.74 -9.54 -17.54
N SER A 41 -5.05 -8.56 -16.96
CA SER A 41 -5.34 -7.13 -17.13
C SER A 41 -5.13 -6.69 -18.57
N GLU A 42 -4.02 -7.10 -19.20
CA GLU A 42 -3.75 -6.80 -20.62
C GLU A 42 -4.77 -7.46 -21.55
N VAL A 43 -5.06 -8.75 -21.33
CA VAL A 43 -6.09 -9.47 -22.11
C VAL A 43 -7.48 -8.89 -21.89
N GLN A 44 -7.78 -8.42 -20.68
CA GLN A 44 -9.07 -7.80 -20.37
C GLN A 44 -9.19 -6.40 -20.98
N GLU A 45 -8.10 -5.64 -21.08
CA GLU A 45 -8.06 -4.37 -21.78
C GLU A 45 -8.28 -4.57 -23.28
N MET A 46 -7.59 -5.53 -23.89
CA MET A 46 -7.82 -5.92 -25.29
C MET A 46 -9.27 -6.34 -25.57
N GLN A 47 -9.92 -7.03 -24.63
CA GLN A 47 -11.33 -7.41 -24.73
C GLN A 47 -12.28 -6.20 -24.55
N ARG A 48 -11.88 -5.17 -23.81
CA ARG A 48 -12.68 -3.96 -23.59
C ARG A 48 -12.51 -2.91 -24.67
N GLU A 49 -11.36 -2.87 -25.34
CA GLU A 49 -11.15 -2.06 -26.53
C GLU A 49 -12.09 -2.49 -27.69
N GLY A 50 -12.59 -3.74 -27.66
CA GLY A 50 -13.64 -4.23 -28.56
C GLY A 50 -15.08 -3.93 -28.12
N ASP A 51 -15.33 -3.57 -26.86
CA ASP A 51 -16.67 -3.32 -26.31
C ASP A 51 -16.58 -2.20 -25.24
N SER A 52 -16.80 -0.96 -25.69
CA SER A 52 -16.59 0.28 -24.93
C SER A 52 -17.29 0.34 -23.56
N LYS A 53 -16.64 -0.13 -22.48
CA LYS A 53 -16.86 0.37 -21.10
C LYS A 53 -15.71 -0.01 -20.14
N ALA A 54 -15.20 1.02 -19.45
CA ALA A 54 -14.06 1.11 -18.49
C ALA A 54 -13.89 -0.02 -17.45
N PRO A 55 -12.70 -0.13 -16.80
CA PRO A 55 -12.66 0.04 -15.32
C PRO A 55 -11.30 0.23 -14.60
N ALA A 56 -11.47 0.79 -13.40
CA ALA A 56 -10.88 0.44 -12.10
C ALA A 56 -9.37 0.13 -11.98
N SER A 57 -8.65 1.14 -11.45
CA SER A 57 -7.37 0.98 -10.74
C SER A 57 -7.43 -0.11 -9.68
N PRO A 58 -6.45 -1.04 -9.65
CA PRO A 58 -6.35 -1.98 -8.56
C PRO A 58 -5.82 -1.31 -7.29
N SER A 59 -6.64 -1.30 -6.24
CA SER A 59 -6.25 -1.01 -4.87
C SER A 59 -5.08 -1.91 -4.43
N SER A 60 -3.98 -1.29 -4.03
CA SER A 60 -2.96 -1.92 -3.19
C SER A 60 -3.60 -2.32 -1.86
N PRO A 61 -3.38 -3.55 -1.36
CA PRO A 61 -3.70 -3.86 0.03
C PRO A 61 -2.73 -3.07 0.92
N ASP A 62 -3.28 -2.04 1.56
CA ASP A 62 -2.76 -1.47 2.80
C ASP A 62 -2.90 -2.53 3.90
N GLU A 63 -1.79 -3.00 4.48
CA GLU A 63 -1.75 -3.39 5.90
C GLU A 63 -0.29 -3.56 6.38
N ALA A 64 0.24 -2.52 7.03
CA ALA A 64 1.08 -2.64 8.23
C ALA A 64 1.31 -1.24 8.83
N THR A 65 0.23 -0.64 9.34
CA THR A 65 0.32 0.55 10.21
C THR A 65 0.16 0.09 11.65
N PRO A 66 1.20 0.22 12.49
CA PRO A 66 0.98 0.76 13.82
C PRO A 66 1.35 2.23 13.82
N GLN A 67 0.34 3.10 13.86
CA GLN A 67 0.51 4.50 14.19
C GLN A 67 1.13 4.58 15.59
N ARG A 68 2.34 5.15 15.66
CA ARG A 68 2.82 5.82 16.86
C ARG A 68 2.93 7.31 16.56
N GLU A 69 1.78 7.99 16.53
CA GLU A 69 1.68 9.34 17.11
C GLU A 69 2.17 9.22 18.57
N LEU A 70 3.00 10.09 19.15
CA LEU A 70 3.14 11.53 18.98
C LEU A 70 4.63 11.95 18.94
N PRO A 71 5.01 12.90 18.06
CA PRO A 71 5.86 14.00 18.47
C PRO A 71 4.99 15.25 18.58
N SER A 72 4.86 15.77 19.79
CA SER A 72 4.28 17.08 20.07
C SER A 72 5.16 18.15 19.41
N SER A 73 4.83 18.55 18.18
CA SER A 73 5.41 19.72 17.52
C SER A 73 4.47 20.91 17.72
N ASP A 74 4.50 21.47 18.92
CA ASP A 74 4.06 22.83 19.18
C ASP A 74 5.31 23.68 19.48
N SER A 75 5.96 24.14 18.42
CA SER A 75 6.88 25.27 18.49
C SER A 75 7.21 25.78 17.10
N ASN A 76 6.61 26.92 16.81
CA ASN A 76 7.18 28.00 16.02
C ASN A 76 7.08 27.88 14.50
N ALA A 77 5.88 28.17 13.99
CA ALA A 77 5.69 28.78 12.69
C ALA A 77 5.46 30.30 12.87
N THR A 78 6.53 31.08 12.99
CA THR A 78 6.57 32.44 12.46
C THR A 78 7.93 32.67 11.82
N GLY A 79 8.09 32.13 10.62
CA GLY A 79 9.13 32.59 9.71
C GLY A 79 8.56 33.72 8.87
N GLU A 80 8.81 34.97 9.24
CA GLU A 80 8.68 36.11 8.32
C GLU A 80 9.83 37.13 8.53
N THR A 81 10.58 37.34 7.45
CA THR A 81 11.45 38.48 7.12
C THR A 81 12.81 38.68 7.81
N SER A 82 13.83 38.14 7.14
CA SER A 82 15.11 38.82 6.90
C SER A 82 14.90 40.18 6.21
N THR A 83 15.41 41.28 6.77
CA THR A 83 16.18 42.33 6.04
C THR A 83 16.40 43.56 6.94
N ALA A 84 17.68 43.83 7.16
CA ALA A 84 18.36 45.11 7.31
C ALA A 84 17.57 46.35 7.79
N ALA A 85 18.18 46.95 8.82
CA ALA A 85 18.23 48.38 9.10
C ALA A 85 17.04 49.00 9.85
N HIS A 86 17.46 49.98 10.67
CA HIS A 86 16.67 51.11 11.15
C HIS A 86 16.15 51.03 12.59
N THR A 87 17.00 51.55 13.49
CA THR A 87 16.63 52.64 14.42
C THR A 87 15.45 52.38 15.34
N SER A 88 15.78 51.90 16.55
CA SER A 88 14.99 52.14 17.75
C SER A 88 15.41 53.48 18.35
N PRO A 89 14.50 54.46 18.43
CA PRO A 89 14.47 55.37 19.55
C PRO A 89 13.15 55.19 20.31
N ASP A 90 13.16 55.71 21.52
CA ASP A 90 11.96 56.05 22.29
C ASP A 90 11.51 55.01 23.33
N GLN A 91 11.93 55.32 24.58
CA GLN A 91 11.19 55.17 25.82
C GLN A 91 11.40 53.89 26.63
N THR A 92 12.42 53.93 27.50
CA THR A 92 12.15 53.74 28.94
C THR A 92 12.94 54.75 29.75
N LYS A 93 12.29 55.87 30.03
CA LYS A 93 12.46 56.66 31.25
C LYS A 93 12.82 55.78 32.47
N LYS A 94 13.77 56.30 33.25
CA LYS A 94 13.61 56.58 34.69
C LYS A 94 13.93 55.45 35.68
N SER A 95 15.02 55.72 36.41
CA SER A 95 15.29 55.33 37.80
C SER A 95 15.68 53.86 38.01
N ALA A 96 16.79 53.52 38.66
CA ALA A 96 17.64 54.23 39.60
C ALA A 96 19.08 53.68 39.54
#